data_AF-A0A8S9HKS3-F1
#
_entry.id   AF-A0A8S9HKS3-F1
#
_cell.length_a   1.000
_cell.length_b   1.000
_cell.length_c   1.000
_cell.angle_alpha   90.00
_cell.angle_beta   90.00
_cell.angle_gamma   90.00
#
_symmetry.space_group_name_H-M   'P 1'
#
loop_
_entity.id
_entity.type
_entity.pdbx_description
1 polymer ?
#
loop_
_entity_poly.entity_id
_entity_poly.type
_entity_poly.pdbx_seq_one_letter_code
_entity_poly.pdbx_strand_id
1 'polypeptide(L)'
;MVVDEQNELPEATQREAKLQRQLYGLQSQVTELHKAREEVMKNPELSSEVQSLKEKLDEHSKQLEQSAEKLSQLESENLTLRDENQALNTASNKKRPFRTQIRPMPTLETPNFGGDMTRPTTTSIEDGATREKTKGTQIYNLEGSESELKPDKEAPEGVAKTKSLMSAYLEQMFSKRLDAMQPMVERLLGVAPPSGKATPTPCRYSLHG
;
A
#
# COMPACT_ATOMS: atom_id res chain seq x y z
N MET A 1 -9.52 56.41 -88.95
CA MET A 1 -8.66 55.26 -88.58
C MET A 1 -9.25 54.69 -87.31
N VAL A 2 -9.64 53.42 -87.38
CA VAL A 2 -10.21 52.61 -86.29
C VAL A 2 -9.22 51.47 -86.04
N VAL A 3 -9.35 50.89 -84.85
CA VAL A 3 -8.76 49.65 -84.33
C VAL A 3 -7.59 49.90 -83.39
N ASP A 4 -7.94 50.01 -82.11
CA ASP A 4 -7.21 49.35 -81.03
C ASP A 4 -8.25 48.87 -80.01
N GLU A 5 -8.80 47.69 -80.27
CA GLU A 5 -9.68 46.97 -79.34
C GLU A 5 -8.79 46.00 -78.58
N GLN A 6 -8.52 46.35 -77.32
CA GLN A 6 -7.59 45.64 -76.45
C GLN A 6 -8.10 44.23 -76.12
N ASN A 7 -7.19 43.29 -76.28
CA ASN A 7 -7.35 41.86 -76.14
C ASN A 7 -6.94 41.43 -74.70
N GLU A 8 -7.84 41.58 -73.72
CA GLU A 8 -7.58 41.20 -72.31
C GLU A 8 -8.33 39.93 -71.84
N LEU A 9 -8.74 39.05 -72.76
CA LEU A 9 -9.52 37.85 -72.42
C LEU A 9 -8.76 36.59 -71.91
N PRO A 10 -7.41 36.40 -72.02
CA PRO A 10 -6.81 35.07 -71.75
C PRO A 10 -6.44 34.79 -70.28
N GLU A 11 -6.16 35.80 -69.46
CA GLU A 11 -5.67 35.59 -68.08
C GLU A 11 -6.75 35.07 -67.13
N ALA A 12 -8.00 35.54 -67.29
CA ALA A 12 -9.14 35.09 -66.49
C ALA A 12 -9.39 33.59 -66.69
N THR A 13 -9.31 33.12 -67.94
CA THR A 13 -9.51 31.71 -68.33
C THR A 13 -8.44 30.78 -67.75
N GLN A 14 -7.18 31.23 -67.70
CA GLN A 14 -6.08 30.44 -67.12
C GLN A 14 -6.23 30.27 -65.61
N ARG A 15 -6.60 31.34 -64.89
CA ARG A 15 -6.83 31.30 -63.44
C ARG A 15 -7.99 30.35 -63.10
N GLU A 16 -9.06 30.37 -63.89
CA GLU A 16 -10.19 29.45 -63.73
C GLU A 16 -9.78 27.98 -63.88
N ALA A 17 -9.03 27.63 -64.93
CA ALA A 17 -8.56 26.26 -65.15
C ALA A 17 -7.60 25.75 -64.06
N LYS A 18 -6.90 26.65 -63.36
CA LYS A 18 -6.07 26.30 -62.19
C LYS A 18 -6.93 26.03 -60.96
N LEU A 19 -7.91 26.87 -60.69
CA LEU A 19 -8.85 26.70 -59.57
C LEU A 19 -9.69 25.43 -59.73
N GLN A 20 -10.16 25.12 -60.94
CA GLN A 20 -10.89 23.88 -61.22
C GLN A 20 -10.04 22.63 -60.93
N ARG A 21 -8.76 22.63 -61.32
CA ARG A 21 -7.83 21.53 -60.99
C ARG A 21 -7.60 21.39 -59.48
N GLN A 22 -7.50 22.50 -58.76
CA GLN A 22 -7.36 22.48 -57.30
C GLN A 22 -8.63 21.96 -56.62
N LEU A 23 -9.80 22.40 -57.07
CA LEU A 23 -11.09 21.90 -56.57
C LEU A 23 -11.22 20.40 -56.79
N TYR A 24 -10.89 19.91 -58.00
CA TYR A 24 -10.91 18.49 -58.29
C TYR A 24 -9.96 17.69 -57.37
N GLY A 25 -8.73 18.20 -57.17
CA GLY A 25 -7.77 17.60 -56.24
C GLY A 25 -8.27 17.55 -54.79
N LEU A 26 -8.84 18.64 -54.30
CA LEU A 26 -9.46 18.71 -52.97
C LEU A 26 -10.64 17.75 -52.84
N GLN A 27 -11.50 17.68 -53.86
CA GLN A 27 -12.67 16.81 -53.85
C GLN A 27 -12.28 15.32 -53.81
N SER A 28 -11.20 14.96 -54.52
CA SER A 28 -10.61 13.62 -54.44
C SER A 28 -10.10 13.33 -53.03
N GLN A 29 -9.36 14.26 -52.39
CA GLN A 29 -8.86 14.08 -51.03
C GLN A 29 -10.01 13.94 -50.01
N VAL A 30 -11.05 14.77 -50.12
CA VAL A 30 -12.23 14.68 -49.25
C VAL A 30 -12.92 13.33 -49.40
N THR A 31 -12.99 12.78 -50.61
CA THR A 31 -13.59 11.48 -50.87
C THR A 31 -12.77 10.34 -50.23
N GLU A 32 -11.44 10.35 -50.39
CA GLU A 32 -10.54 9.37 -49.78
C GLU A 32 -10.60 9.43 -48.25
N LEU A 33 -10.65 10.63 -47.66
CA LEU A 33 -10.81 10.81 -46.21
C LEU A 33 -12.12 10.22 -45.70
N HIS A 34 -13.22 10.42 -46.41
CA HIS A 34 -14.50 9.80 -46.04
C HIS A 34 -14.43 8.27 -46.10
N LYS A 35 -13.76 7.72 -47.12
CA LYS A 35 -13.58 6.28 -47.28
C LYS A 35 -12.74 5.68 -46.16
N ALA A 36 -11.61 6.31 -45.82
CA ALA A 36 -10.76 5.91 -44.71
C ALA A 36 -11.50 5.97 -43.36
N ARG A 37 -12.31 7.02 -43.13
CA ARG A 37 -13.14 7.13 -41.93
C ARG A 37 -14.18 6.02 -41.84
N GLU A 38 -14.84 5.69 -42.96
CA GLU A 38 -15.80 4.59 -43.03
C GLU A 38 -15.14 3.24 -42.73
N GLU A 39 -13.92 2.99 -43.22
CA GLU A 39 -13.17 1.76 -42.88
C GLU A 39 -12.79 1.69 -41.40
N VAL A 40 -12.35 2.81 -40.81
CA VAL A 40 -12.06 2.87 -39.37
C VAL A 40 -13.31 2.60 -38.52
N MET A 41 -14.46 3.18 -38.89
CA MET A 41 -15.72 2.93 -38.18
C MET A 41 -16.26 1.51 -38.39
N LYS A 42 -15.99 0.91 -39.54
CA LYS A 42 -16.40 -0.47 -39.84
C LYS A 42 -15.44 -1.52 -39.31
N ASN A 43 -14.33 -1.14 -38.67
CA ASN A 43 -13.38 -2.10 -38.13
C ASN A 43 -14.08 -2.99 -37.08
N PRO A 44 -14.41 -4.25 -37.44
CA PRO A 44 -15.20 -5.12 -36.58
C PRO A 44 -14.40 -5.54 -35.35
N GLU A 45 -13.07 -5.50 -35.41
CA GLU A 45 -12.19 -5.84 -34.30
C GLU A 45 -12.34 -4.83 -33.16
N LEU A 46 -12.28 -3.52 -33.46
CA LEU A 46 -12.49 -2.47 -32.47
C LEU A 46 -13.88 -2.54 -31.85
N SER A 47 -14.91 -2.80 -32.66
CA SER A 47 -16.27 -2.99 -32.14
C SER A 47 -16.37 -4.19 -31.20
N SER A 48 -15.70 -5.31 -31.54
CA SER A 48 -15.70 -6.51 -30.71
C SER A 48 -14.90 -6.33 -29.42
N GLU A 49 -13.80 -5.58 -29.46
CA GLU A 49 -12.98 -5.27 -28.29
C GLU A 49 -13.73 -4.35 -27.32
N VAL A 50 -14.39 -3.30 -27.83
CA VAL A 50 -15.24 -2.42 -27.02
C VAL A 50 -16.38 -3.20 -26.37
N GLN A 51 -17.01 -4.11 -27.10
CA GLN A 51 -18.07 -4.98 -26.55
C GLN A 51 -17.52 -5.91 -25.45
N SER A 52 -16.37 -6.54 -25.66
CA SER A 52 -15.72 -7.40 -24.66
C SER A 52 -15.33 -6.62 -23.40
N LEU A 53 -14.79 -5.40 -23.56
CA LEU A 53 -14.45 -4.54 -22.44
C LEU A 53 -15.69 -4.14 -21.63
N LYS A 54 -16.81 -3.86 -22.30
CA LYS A 54 -18.08 -3.59 -21.64
C LYS A 54 -18.55 -4.79 -20.80
N GLU A 55 -18.52 -5.99 -21.37
CA GLU A 55 -18.90 -7.21 -20.63
C GLU A 55 -17.99 -7.46 -19.41
N LYS A 56 -16.68 -7.25 -19.55
CA LYS A 56 -15.74 -7.35 -18.42
C LYS A 56 -16.03 -6.30 -17.33
N LEU A 57 -16.39 -5.09 -17.73
CA LEU A 57 -16.75 -4.03 -16.80
C LEU A 57 -18.01 -4.40 -16.01
N ASP A 58 -19.03 -4.93 -16.68
CA ASP A 58 -20.27 -5.38 -16.03
C ASP A 58 -20.01 -6.52 -15.04
N GLU A 59 -19.15 -7.48 -15.40
CA GLU A 59 -18.75 -8.57 -14.50
C GLU A 59 -18.00 -8.05 -13.26
N HIS A 60 -17.03 -7.15 -13.44
CA HIS A 60 -16.32 -6.54 -12.31
C HIS A 60 -17.25 -5.70 -11.43
N SER A 61 -18.25 -5.03 -12.01
CA SER A 61 -19.27 -4.30 -11.26
C SER A 61 -20.04 -5.23 -10.32
N LYS A 62 -20.46 -6.40 -10.79
CA LYS A 62 -21.15 -7.41 -9.97
C LYS A 62 -20.25 -7.94 -8.86
N GLN A 63 -18.98 -8.21 -9.16
CA GLN A 63 -18.02 -8.67 -8.15
C GLN A 63 -17.79 -7.62 -7.05
N LEU A 64 -17.71 -6.35 -7.43
CA LEU A 64 -17.59 -5.24 -6.50
C LEU A 64 -18.80 -5.15 -5.57
N GLU A 65 -20.01 -5.24 -6.14
CA GLU A 65 -21.26 -5.20 -5.37
C GLU A 65 -21.34 -6.36 -4.36
N GLN A 66 -21.06 -7.60 -4.81
CA GLN A 66 -20.98 -8.76 -3.91
C GLN A 66 -19.92 -8.60 -2.82
N SER A 67 -18.77 -7.98 -3.14
CA SER A 67 -17.72 -7.75 -2.14
C SER A 67 -18.14 -6.71 -1.10
N ALA A 68 -18.91 -5.69 -1.49
CA ALA A 68 -19.45 -4.69 -0.58
C ALA A 68 -20.48 -5.30 0.40
N GLU A 69 -21.34 -6.19 -0.08
CA GLU A 69 -22.28 -6.94 0.77
C GLU A 69 -21.54 -7.80 1.80
N LYS A 70 -20.55 -8.58 1.37
CA LYS A 70 -19.72 -9.41 2.26
C LYS A 70 -18.96 -8.57 3.28
N LEU A 71 -18.46 -7.41 2.88
CA LEU A 71 -17.76 -6.50 3.78
C LEU A 71 -18.71 -5.96 4.85
N SER A 72 -19.92 -5.53 4.46
CA SER A 72 -20.95 -5.08 5.41
C SER A 72 -21.34 -6.19 6.40
N GLN A 73 -21.47 -7.43 5.92
CA GLN A 73 -21.71 -8.57 6.79
C GLN A 73 -20.58 -8.75 7.81
N LEU A 74 -19.32 -8.79 7.35
CA LEU A 74 -18.16 -8.94 8.23
C LEU A 74 -18.04 -7.80 9.25
N GLU A 75 -18.34 -6.56 8.87
CA GLU A 75 -18.36 -5.42 9.80
C GLU A 75 -19.42 -5.60 10.89
N SER A 76 -20.62 -6.09 10.54
CA SER A 76 -21.69 -6.34 11.51
C SER A 76 -21.36 -7.48 12.49
N GLU A 77 -20.75 -8.56 11.99
CA GLU A 77 -20.27 -9.68 12.81
C GLU A 77 -19.13 -9.22 13.74
N ASN A 78 -18.19 -8.43 13.22
CA ASN A 78 -17.08 -7.89 14.02
C ASN A 78 -17.58 -6.98 15.14
N LEU A 79 -18.60 -6.15 14.88
CA LEU A 79 -19.22 -5.29 15.89
C LEU A 79 -19.84 -6.14 17.01
N THR A 80 -20.57 -7.18 16.65
CA THR A 80 -21.20 -8.10 17.62
C THR A 80 -20.15 -8.80 18.49
N LEU A 81 -19.09 -9.32 17.87
CA LEU A 81 -17.97 -9.95 18.59
C LEU A 81 -17.25 -8.96 19.52
N ARG A 82 -17.15 -7.68 19.14
CA ARG A 82 -16.55 -6.66 19.99
C ARG A 82 -17.38 -6.44 21.26
N ASP A 83 -18.70 -6.37 21.12
CA ASP A 83 -19.63 -6.20 22.25
C ASP A 83 -19.60 -7.41 23.18
N GLU A 84 -19.60 -8.63 22.64
CA GLU A 84 -19.48 -9.87 23.41
C GLU A 84 -18.16 -9.94 24.19
N ASN A 85 -17.03 -9.60 23.56
CA ASN A 85 -15.74 -9.58 24.23
C ASN A 85 -15.70 -8.54 25.36
N GLN A 86 -16.36 -7.39 25.20
CA GLN A 86 -16.48 -6.40 26.26
C GLN A 86 -17.33 -6.92 27.42
N ALA A 87 -18.46 -7.57 27.12
CA ALA A 87 -19.31 -8.20 28.13
C ALA A 87 -18.55 -9.30 28.91
N LEU A 88 -17.76 -10.13 28.24
CA LEU A 88 -16.94 -11.17 28.89
C LEU A 88 -15.86 -10.57 29.78
N ASN A 89 -15.17 -9.52 29.34
CA ASN A 89 -14.16 -8.83 30.16
C ASN A 89 -14.76 -8.22 31.43
N THR A 90 -15.97 -7.66 31.34
CA THR A 90 -16.71 -7.10 32.49
C THR A 90 -17.40 -8.15 33.39
N ALA A 91 -17.67 -9.36 32.87
CA ALA A 91 -18.17 -10.47 33.68
C ALA A 91 -17.04 -11.22 34.38
N SER A 92 -15.91 -11.44 33.70
CA SER A 92 -14.75 -12.20 34.18
C SER A 92 -13.99 -11.47 35.30
N ASN A 93 -13.98 -10.14 35.31
CA ASN A 93 -13.33 -9.36 36.37
C ASN A 93 -14.11 -9.33 37.71
N LYS A 94 -15.30 -9.97 37.78
CA LYS A 94 -16.02 -10.20 39.04
C LYS A 94 -15.61 -11.48 39.77
N LYS A 95 -14.52 -12.14 39.36
CA LYS A 95 -13.90 -13.18 40.20
C LYS A 95 -13.63 -12.57 41.56
N ARG A 96 -14.44 -13.00 42.53
CA ARG A 96 -14.47 -12.58 43.94
C ARG A 96 -13.02 -12.26 44.34
N PRO A 97 -12.67 -11.01 44.68
CA PRO A 97 -11.33 -10.73 45.15
C PRO A 97 -11.13 -11.66 46.33
N PHE A 98 -10.29 -12.68 46.14
CA PHE A 98 -9.87 -13.55 47.22
C PHE A 98 -9.05 -12.63 48.12
N ARG A 99 -9.73 -11.97 49.04
CA ARG A 99 -9.11 -11.23 50.13
C ARG A 99 -8.48 -12.29 51.02
N THR A 100 -7.34 -12.79 50.59
CA THR A 100 -6.46 -13.59 51.42
C THR A 100 -6.00 -12.63 52.50
N GLN A 101 -6.67 -12.65 53.65
CA GLN A 101 -6.09 -12.07 54.85
C GLN A 101 -4.88 -12.94 55.17
N ILE A 102 -3.73 -12.59 54.61
CA ILE A 102 -2.46 -13.19 54.97
C ILE A 102 -2.27 -12.80 56.43
N ARG A 103 -2.54 -13.75 57.33
CA ARG A 103 -2.21 -13.61 58.75
C ARG A 103 -0.70 -13.36 58.80
N PRO A 104 -0.24 -12.20 59.30
CA PRO A 104 1.19 -11.98 59.48
C PRO A 104 1.74 -13.12 60.34
N MET A 105 2.82 -13.74 59.89
CA MET A 105 3.53 -14.72 60.70
C MET A 105 3.98 -14.00 61.97
N PRO A 106 3.66 -14.49 63.19
CA PRO A 106 4.18 -13.87 64.40
C PRO A 106 5.71 -13.97 64.37
N THR A 107 6.36 -12.86 64.69
CA THR A 107 7.82 -12.76 64.77
C THR A 107 8.36 -13.80 65.74
N LEU A 108 9.37 -14.56 65.31
CA LEU A 108 10.07 -15.50 66.19
C LEU A 108 10.89 -14.69 67.20
N GLU A 109 10.39 -14.61 68.43
CA GLU A 109 11.09 -14.01 69.56
C GLU A 109 12.44 -14.72 69.75
N THR A 110 13.53 -13.99 69.51
CA THR A 110 14.86 -14.41 69.91
C THR A 110 14.97 -14.13 71.41
N PRO A 111 15.29 -15.11 72.27
CA PRO A 111 15.35 -14.87 73.71
C PRO A 111 16.43 -13.82 74.04
N ASN A 112 15.99 -12.64 74.45
CA ASN A 112 16.85 -11.53 74.82
C ASN A 112 17.54 -11.83 76.15
N PHE A 113 18.87 -11.96 76.15
CA PHE A 113 19.68 -11.79 77.35
C PHE A 113 20.00 -10.29 77.49
N GLY A 114 19.66 -9.73 78.65
CA GLY A 114 19.53 -8.30 78.89
C GLY A 114 20.81 -7.46 78.75
N GLY A 115 20.61 -6.15 78.61
CA GLY A 115 21.72 -5.19 78.58
C GLY A 115 21.32 -3.77 78.18
N ASP A 116 20.57 -3.13 79.06
CA ASP A 116 20.73 -1.72 79.45
C ASP A 116 20.44 -0.55 78.47
N MET A 117 20.08 0.55 79.11
CA MET A 117 19.50 1.79 78.62
C MET A 117 20.16 2.47 77.42
N THR A 118 19.35 3.00 76.48
CA THR A 118 19.20 4.46 76.26
C THR A 118 18.11 4.81 75.23
N ARG A 119 17.48 5.96 75.47
CA ARG A 119 16.35 6.57 74.76
C ARG A 119 16.76 7.21 73.40
N PRO A 120 15.81 7.68 72.57
CA PRO A 120 15.90 7.68 71.11
C PRO A 120 16.69 8.88 70.55
N THR A 121 17.40 8.64 69.45
CA THR A 121 17.99 9.72 68.65
C THR A 121 17.09 10.05 67.47
N THR A 122 16.37 11.15 67.60
CA THR A 122 15.92 11.97 66.47
C THR A 122 17.11 12.70 65.88
N THR A 123 17.36 12.54 64.57
CA THR A 123 17.92 13.57 63.65
C THR A 123 18.21 12.92 62.30
N SER A 124 17.67 13.47 61.20
CA SER A 124 18.49 14.34 60.35
C SER A 124 17.73 14.77 59.09
N ILE A 125 17.58 16.09 58.96
CA ILE A 125 17.76 16.89 57.74
C ILE A 125 16.53 17.03 56.82
N GLU A 126 15.88 18.15 57.08
CA GLU A 126 15.14 18.97 56.12
C GLU A 126 16.12 19.66 55.15
N ASP A 127 15.67 19.80 53.91
CA ASP A 127 15.83 20.97 53.02
C ASP A 127 16.74 20.89 51.76
N GLY A 128 16.14 21.31 50.64
CA GLY A 128 16.81 22.02 49.55
C GLY A 128 17.14 21.26 48.25
N ALA A 129 16.35 21.54 47.19
CA ALA A 129 16.82 22.02 45.87
C ALA A 129 16.26 21.29 44.61
N THR A 130 15.28 21.96 43.98
CA THR A 130 15.19 22.24 42.52
C THR A 130 15.75 21.24 41.49
N ARG A 131 14.88 20.67 40.64
CA ARG A 131 14.72 21.10 39.23
C ARG A 131 13.65 20.31 38.46
N GLU A 132 12.83 21.06 37.74
CA GLU A 132 12.38 20.86 36.36
C GLU A 132 12.64 19.47 35.70
N LYS A 133 11.56 18.80 35.28
CA LYS A 133 11.58 18.05 34.01
C LYS A 133 10.20 17.82 33.41
N THR A 134 10.08 18.38 32.23
CA THR A 134 8.97 18.42 31.28
C THR A 134 8.93 17.16 30.40
N LYS A 135 7.72 16.90 29.87
CA LYS A 135 7.39 16.23 28.58
C LYS A 135 7.58 14.70 28.46
N GLY A 136 6.49 14.06 28.00
CA GLY A 136 6.47 12.69 27.51
C GLY A 136 5.27 12.33 26.64
N THR A 137 4.64 13.30 25.95
CA THR A 137 3.76 13.01 24.80
C THR A 137 4.66 12.88 23.58
N GLN A 138 4.99 11.65 23.18
CA GLN A 138 5.64 11.42 21.89
C GLN A 138 4.57 11.25 20.81
N ILE A 139 4.32 12.35 20.11
CA ILE A 139 3.73 12.41 18.78
C ILE A 139 4.77 11.83 17.82
N TYR A 140 4.36 10.92 16.94
CA TYR A 140 5.22 10.35 15.91
C TYR A 140 5.71 11.46 14.97
N ASN A 141 7.03 11.63 14.88
CA ASN A 141 7.67 12.57 13.96
C ASN A 141 7.48 12.10 12.51
N LEU A 142 6.69 12.84 11.76
CA LEU A 142 6.70 12.88 10.30
C LEU A 142 7.74 13.94 9.90
N GLU A 143 8.99 13.54 9.74
CA GLU A 143 10.01 14.50 9.30
C GLU A 143 10.90 13.90 8.21
N GLY A 144 10.90 14.58 7.07
CA GLY A 144 12.12 14.87 6.33
C GLY A 144 12.65 13.80 5.41
N SER A 145 12.17 13.79 4.16
CA SER A 145 13.02 13.53 3.00
C SER A 145 12.47 14.27 1.78
N GLU A 146 12.48 15.61 1.83
CA GLU A 146 12.46 16.41 0.62
C GLU A 146 13.80 16.20 -0.09
N SER A 147 13.83 15.30 -1.07
CA SER A 147 14.90 15.23 -2.05
C SER A 147 14.41 15.89 -3.32
N GLU A 148 14.74 17.17 -3.50
CA GLU A 148 14.61 17.86 -4.78
C GLU A 148 15.52 17.16 -5.81
N LEU A 149 14.92 16.39 -6.72
CA LEU A 149 15.63 15.89 -7.88
C LEU A 149 15.58 16.94 -8.99
N LYS A 150 16.70 17.66 -9.17
CA LYS A 150 16.88 18.50 -10.36
C LYS A 150 16.88 17.61 -11.60
N PRO A 151 16.07 17.92 -12.63
CA PRO A 151 16.11 17.20 -13.89
C PRO A 151 17.33 17.70 -14.66
N ASP A 152 18.41 16.93 -14.66
CA ASP A 152 19.53 17.22 -15.55
C ASP A 152 19.13 16.86 -16.99
N LYS A 153 19.41 17.78 -17.90
CA LYS A 153 18.99 17.70 -19.30
C LYS A 153 20.03 16.91 -20.08
N GLU A 154 19.79 15.61 -20.27
CA GLU A 154 20.45 14.88 -21.33
C GLU A 154 19.51 13.81 -21.90
N ALA A 155 19.22 13.92 -23.19
CA ALA A 155 18.37 12.99 -23.91
C ALA A 155 19.20 11.75 -24.31
N PRO A 156 18.69 10.54 -24.07
CA PRO A 156 19.05 9.39 -24.88
C PRO A 156 17.85 9.00 -25.73
N GLU A 157 17.98 9.26 -27.01
CA GLU A 157 17.20 8.67 -28.08
C GLU A 157 17.44 7.16 -28.11
N GLY A 158 16.38 6.38 -27.90
CA GLY A 158 16.44 4.93 -27.95
C GLY A 158 15.26 4.29 -27.24
N VAL A 159 14.49 3.48 -27.97
CA VAL A 159 13.25 2.82 -27.54
C VAL A 159 13.48 1.92 -26.32
N ALA A 160 13.34 2.48 -25.13
CA ALA A 160 13.18 1.77 -23.89
C ALA A 160 12.04 2.45 -23.12
N LYS A 161 11.04 1.67 -22.70
CA LYS A 161 9.93 2.15 -21.85
C LYS A 161 10.54 2.77 -20.59
N THR A 162 10.71 4.08 -20.58
CA THR A 162 11.16 4.84 -19.42
C THR A 162 10.08 4.71 -18.36
N LYS A 163 10.29 3.77 -17.43
CA LYS A 163 9.50 3.69 -16.20
C LYS A 163 9.62 5.07 -15.54
N SER A 164 8.51 5.80 -15.44
CA SER A 164 8.46 7.07 -14.72
C SER A 164 9.05 6.90 -13.32
N LEU A 165 9.76 7.90 -12.79
CA LEU A 165 10.35 7.88 -11.45
C LEU A 165 9.33 7.42 -10.38
N MET A 166 8.06 7.82 -10.53
CA MET A 166 6.97 7.40 -9.66
C MET A 166 6.70 5.89 -9.74
N SER A 167 6.73 5.31 -10.95
CA SER A 167 6.52 3.87 -11.14
C SER A 167 7.68 3.04 -10.58
N ALA A 168 8.92 3.49 -10.74
CA ALA A 168 10.09 2.83 -10.16
C ALA A 168 10.06 2.87 -8.63
N TYR A 169 9.68 4.02 -8.04
CA TYR A 169 9.51 4.17 -6.60
C TYR A 169 8.42 3.25 -6.04
N LEU A 170 7.26 3.18 -6.69
CA LEU A 170 6.18 2.29 -6.27
C LEU A 170 6.60 0.82 -6.37
N GLU A 171 7.20 0.40 -7.49
CA GLU A 171 7.67 -0.97 -7.70
C GLU A 171 8.71 -1.40 -6.64
N GLN A 172 9.60 -0.49 -6.25
CA GLN A 172 10.55 -0.71 -5.16
C GLN A 172 9.86 -0.88 -3.81
N MET A 173 8.90 -0.01 -3.49
CA MET A 173 8.14 -0.07 -2.23
C MET A 173 7.30 -1.35 -2.13
N PHE A 174 6.71 -1.80 -3.24
CA PHE A 174 5.95 -3.05 -3.28
C PHE A 174 6.85 -4.29 -3.19
N SER A 175 7.96 -4.32 -3.94
CA SER A 175 8.91 -5.45 -3.92
C SER A 175 9.45 -5.69 -2.51
N LYS A 176 9.92 -4.62 -1.84
CA LYS A 176 10.43 -4.70 -0.46
C LYS A 176 9.38 -5.22 0.53
N ARG A 177 8.12 -4.83 0.35
CA ARG A 177 7.02 -5.27 1.22
C ARG A 177 6.67 -6.73 1.00
N LEU A 178 6.68 -7.21 -0.25
CA LEU A 178 6.42 -8.60 -0.59
C LEU A 178 7.55 -9.52 -0.09
N ASP A 179 8.81 -9.14 -0.28
CA ASP A 179 9.98 -9.89 0.21
C ASP A 179 9.95 -10.03 1.74
N ALA A 180 9.56 -8.97 2.45
CA ALA A 180 9.42 -9.00 3.91
C ALA A 180 8.27 -9.91 4.40
N MET A 181 7.24 -10.11 3.58
CA MET A 181 6.09 -10.97 3.91
C MET A 181 6.31 -12.43 3.50
N GLN A 182 7.17 -12.70 2.52
CA GLN A 182 7.47 -14.04 2.03
C GLN A 182 7.86 -15.05 3.14
N PRO A 183 8.74 -14.75 4.11
CA PRO A 183 9.08 -15.72 5.17
C PRO A 183 7.90 -15.99 6.12
N MET A 184 6.95 -15.06 6.26
CA MET A 184 5.73 -15.32 7.04
C MET A 184 4.76 -16.22 6.27
N VAL A 185 4.65 -16.02 4.95
CA VAL A 185 3.83 -16.85 4.05
C VAL A 185 4.39 -18.28 3.98
N GLU A 186 5.71 -18.45 3.86
CA GLU A 186 6.36 -19.76 3.86
C GLU A 186 6.13 -20.53 5.18
N ARG A 187 6.09 -19.83 6.32
CA ARG A 187 5.75 -20.41 7.63
C ARG A 187 4.28 -20.83 7.74
N LEU A 188 3.37 -20.09 7.10
CA LEU A 188 1.94 -20.40 7.09
C LEU A 188 1.60 -21.59 6.18
N LEU A 189 2.32 -21.77 5.07
CA LEU A 189 2.12 -22.91 4.15
C LEU A 189 2.80 -24.22 4.61
N GLY A 190 3.37 -24.28 5.82
CA GLY A 190 3.70 -25.53 6.48
C GLY A 190 4.82 -26.34 5.83
N VAL A 191 5.82 -25.71 5.22
CA VAL A 191 7.10 -26.39 4.96
C VAL A 191 7.97 -26.23 6.21
N ALA A 192 8.00 -27.27 7.05
CA ALA A 192 8.93 -27.33 8.17
C ALA A 192 10.37 -27.13 7.64
N PRO A 193 11.21 -26.33 8.32
CA PRO A 193 12.62 -26.22 7.96
C PRO A 193 13.25 -27.62 7.95
N PRO A 194 14.16 -27.95 7.02
CA PRO A 194 14.78 -29.26 6.98
C PRO A 194 15.49 -29.49 8.32
N SER A 195 14.94 -30.41 9.11
CA SER A 195 15.52 -30.84 10.37
C SER A 195 16.96 -31.26 10.10
N GLY A 196 17.91 -30.58 10.74
CA GLY A 196 19.32 -30.91 10.66
C GLY A 196 19.50 -32.42 10.87
N LYS A 197 20.11 -33.08 9.89
CA LYS A 197 20.37 -34.51 9.92
C LYS A 197 21.25 -34.84 11.13
N ALA A 198 20.64 -35.34 12.20
CA ALA A 198 21.38 -36.05 13.24
C ALA A 198 21.83 -37.38 12.64
N THR A 199 23.15 -37.56 12.52
CA THR A 199 23.78 -38.84 12.18
C THR A 199 23.44 -39.87 13.26
N PRO A 200 22.89 -41.06 12.92
CA PRO A 200 22.69 -42.10 13.93
C PRO A 200 24.04 -42.77 14.22
N THR A 201 24.58 -42.55 15.41
CA THR A 201 25.70 -43.34 15.94
C THR A 201 25.18 -44.72 16.37
N PRO A 202 25.81 -45.83 15.94
CA PRO A 202 25.40 -47.16 16.35
C PRO A 202 26.00 -47.49 17.72
N CYS A 203 25.16 -47.56 18.75
CA CYS A 203 25.53 -48.10 20.06
C CYS A 203 25.74 -49.62 19.95
N ARG A 204 27.00 -50.05 19.87
CA ARG A 204 27.44 -51.41 20.22
C ARG A 204 27.89 -51.42 21.67
N TYR A 205 27.32 -52.30 22.52
CA TYR A 205 27.98 -53.10 23.59
C TYR A 205 26.94 -54.16 24.04
N SER A 206 27.03 -55.40 23.57
CA SER A 206 27.77 -56.54 24.14
C SER A 206 27.14 -57.14 25.40
N LEU A 207 26.46 -58.28 25.22
CA LEU A 207 26.07 -59.23 26.27
C LEU A 207 27.31 -59.64 27.09
N HIS A 208 27.22 -59.58 28.41
CA HIS A 208 28.10 -60.33 29.31
C HIS A 208 27.41 -61.66 29.65
N GLY A 209 28.15 -62.75 29.45
CA GLY A 209 27.97 -63.99 30.20
C GLY A 209 28.82 -63.95 31.47
#